data_AF-A0A1F4VZ14-F1
#
_entry.id   AF-A0A1F4VZ14-F1
#
_cell.length_a   1.000
_cell.length_b   1.000
_cell.length_c   1.000
_cell.angle_alpha   90.00
_cell.angle_beta   90.00
_cell.angle_gamma   90.00
#
_symmetry.space_group_name_H-M   'P 1'
#
loop_
_entity.id
_entity.type
_entity.pdbx_description
1 polymer ?
#
loop_
_entity_poly.entity_id
_entity_poly.type
_entity_poly.pdbx_seq_one_letter_code
_entity_poly.pdbx_strand_id
1 'polypeptide(L)'
;MIHLFDMMEKILGTENGEAVIEIPEENFNLLMLKILRDKGRRENKTVRFVAAGPRGKRLINSLENRAEPVEEREEGKEAAKPPRPRGRLRKFVVPVALALGILVVLGAAAFGALYYLPKAEVVLTLSPIPLVKEIPVVVDADAEEIDAATGTVPGTSQVVEESGNKSTPATGTAIVGEKANGTITFTSTVNQTCSQGSKFKENSSGLIFLVDSAFSFTAAPESKDASVTAEKIGANYNLASGKNFTVLSGCSVGGLSIAGTNAAAFTGGTSEEVTIVAAANQSKLLEDLQKELVEKAKETINNQSGADEVVVDAAIKTEVVEKTYSHAVGEQADNVSLTLKIKLTTITYKGSDIQELISQTLSSLIPSGFTLFPGETQIEPLDPVLKGSKLTFQAEVSAQVIPEIDKEKIKSDLAGRNSGSAQDYLGSLGDVTAFELVLWPNLPESLRRVPRNTNRITVTLKTEE
;
A
#
# COMPACT_ATOMS: atom_id res chain seq x y z
N MET A 1 -8.22 -40.61 55.01
CA MET A 1 -8.84 -41.42 53.96
C MET A 1 -8.06 -42.72 53.88
N ILE A 2 -8.66 -43.85 54.28
CA ILE A 2 -7.99 -45.15 54.21
C ILE A 2 -8.06 -45.61 52.75
N HIS A 3 -6.90 -45.71 52.08
CA HIS A 3 -6.84 -46.08 50.67
C HIS A 3 -6.87 -47.62 50.51
N LEU A 4 -7.41 -48.11 49.40
CA LEU A 4 -7.46 -49.54 49.05
C LEU A 4 -6.09 -50.24 49.19
N PHE A 5 -5.01 -49.50 48.91
CA PHE A 5 -3.64 -49.96 49.04
C PHE A 5 -3.24 -50.28 50.49
N ASP A 6 -3.65 -49.46 51.47
CA ASP A 6 -3.37 -49.74 52.90
C ASP A 6 -4.04 -51.05 53.36
N MET A 7 -5.23 -51.34 52.85
CA MET A 7 -5.94 -52.60 53.15
C MET A 7 -5.28 -53.81 52.48
N MET A 8 -4.71 -53.63 51.28
CA MET A 8 -3.94 -54.68 50.60
C MET A 8 -2.64 -54.98 51.33
N GLU A 9 -1.96 -53.95 51.85
CA GLU A 9 -0.73 -54.09 52.61
C GLU A 9 -0.98 -54.80 53.96
N LYS A 10 -2.12 -54.51 54.60
CA LYS A 10 -2.55 -55.23 55.81
C LYS A 10 -2.77 -56.73 55.59
N ILE A 11 -3.24 -57.14 54.39
CA ILE A 11 -3.33 -58.57 54.02
C ILE A 11 -1.94 -59.20 53.86
N LEU A 12 -0.98 -58.47 53.28
CA LEU A 12 0.39 -58.95 53.09
C LEU A 12 1.11 -59.15 54.42
N GLY A 13 0.94 -58.23 55.38
CA GLY A 13 1.58 -58.26 56.71
C GLY A 13 0.98 -59.21 57.74
N THR A 14 -0.08 -59.98 57.43
CA THR A 14 -0.73 -60.88 58.40
C THR A 14 -0.10 -62.28 58.39
N GLU A 15 0.42 -62.77 59.52
CA GLU A 15 1.12 -64.06 59.61
C GLU A 15 0.19 -65.29 59.72
N ASN A 16 -1.01 -65.12 60.28
CA ASN A 16 -1.88 -66.23 60.70
C ASN A 16 -2.83 -66.79 59.61
N GLY A 17 -2.55 -66.57 58.34
CA GLY A 17 -3.37 -67.09 57.22
C GLY A 17 -4.77 -66.47 57.07
N GLU A 18 -5.29 -65.78 58.09
CA GLU A 18 -6.58 -65.09 58.06
C GLU A 18 -6.42 -63.59 58.34
N ALA A 19 -6.84 -62.74 57.40
CA ALA A 19 -6.74 -61.28 57.50
C ALA A 19 -8.14 -60.65 57.69
N VAL A 20 -8.32 -59.92 58.78
CA VAL A 20 -9.57 -59.22 59.10
C VAL A 20 -9.49 -57.77 58.66
N ILE A 21 -10.41 -57.34 57.79
CA ILE A 21 -10.41 -55.99 57.20
C ILE A 21 -11.73 -55.30 57.52
N GLU A 22 -11.61 -54.10 58.08
CA GLU A 22 -12.74 -53.23 58.36
C GLU A 22 -13.07 -52.35 57.15
N ILE A 23 -14.32 -52.36 56.71
CA ILE A 23 -14.78 -51.60 55.54
C ILE A 23 -15.32 -50.24 55.98
N PRO A 24 -14.77 -49.12 55.48
CA PRO A 24 -15.27 -47.77 55.74
C PRO A 24 -16.58 -47.46 54.98
N GLU A 25 -17.36 -46.51 55.50
CA GLU A 25 -18.70 -46.17 54.98
C GLU A 25 -18.70 -45.40 53.64
N GLU A 26 -17.65 -44.63 53.37
CA GLU A 26 -17.54 -43.77 52.19
C GLU A 26 -16.50 -44.28 51.19
N ASN A 27 -16.76 -44.08 49.90
CA ASN A 27 -15.86 -44.39 48.78
C ASN A 27 -15.40 -45.87 48.66
N PHE A 28 -16.23 -46.81 49.10
CA PHE A 28 -15.99 -48.25 48.95
C PHE A 28 -17.09 -48.95 48.16
N ASN A 29 -16.71 -49.87 47.25
CA ASN A 29 -17.65 -50.56 46.36
C ASN A 29 -17.38 -52.08 46.28
N LEU A 30 -18.32 -52.83 45.67
CA LEU A 30 -18.27 -54.29 45.61
C LEU A 30 -17.09 -54.84 44.78
N LEU A 31 -16.57 -54.04 43.83
CA LEU A 31 -15.40 -54.40 43.04
C LEU A 31 -14.13 -54.40 43.90
N MET A 32 -13.98 -53.40 44.76
CA MET A 32 -12.86 -53.30 45.70
C MET A 32 -12.82 -54.48 46.68
N LEU A 33 -13.99 -54.95 47.16
CA LEU A 33 -14.09 -56.13 48.01
C LEU A 33 -13.71 -57.44 47.29
N LYS A 34 -14.08 -57.56 46.00
CA LYS A 34 -13.64 -58.69 45.17
C LYS A 34 -12.13 -58.67 44.92
N ILE A 35 -11.55 -57.51 44.66
CA ILE A 35 -10.10 -57.35 44.48
C ILE A 35 -9.35 -57.74 45.77
N LEU A 36 -9.82 -57.31 46.94
CA LEU A 36 -9.22 -57.70 48.23
C LEU A 36 -9.34 -59.20 48.51
N ARG A 37 -10.49 -59.82 48.21
CA ARG A 37 -10.69 -61.28 48.35
C ARG A 37 -9.83 -62.09 47.36
N ASP A 38 -9.69 -61.62 46.12
CA ASP A 38 -8.84 -62.25 45.11
C ASP A 38 -7.35 -62.11 45.45
N LYS A 39 -6.93 -60.95 45.96
CA LYS A 39 -5.56 -60.74 46.44
C LYS A 39 -5.25 -61.64 47.63
N GLY A 40 -6.15 -61.77 48.60
CA GLY A 40 -6.01 -62.75 49.69
C GLY A 40 -5.84 -64.18 49.18
N ARG A 41 -6.68 -64.62 48.24
CA ARG A 41 -6.58 -65.96 47.63
C ARG A 41 -5.25 -66.21 46.92
N ARG A 42 -4.71 -65.22 46.18
CA ARG A 42 -3.41 -65.35 45.51
C ARG A 42 -2.25 -65.49 46.49
N GLU A 43 -2.38 -64.91 47.68
CA GLU A 43 -1.38 -65.02 48.76
C GLU A 43 -1.69 -66.19 49.72
N ASN A 44 -2.63 -67.07 49.36
CA ASN A 44 -3.10 -68.22 50.15
C ASN A 44 -3.65 -67.86 51.55
N LYS A 45 -4.28 -66.67 51.66
CA LYS A 45 -4.88 -66.15 52.89
C LYS A 45 -6.40 -65.95 52.77
N THR A 46 -7.14 -66.29 53.81
CA THR A 46 -8.59 -66.03 53.91
C THR A 46 -8.85 -64.61 54.41
N VAL A 47 -9.65 -63.84 53.68
CA VAL A 47 -9.97 -62.45 54.04
C VAL A 47 -11.39 -62.37 54.56
N ARG A 48 -11.54 -61.95 55.82
CA ARG A 48 -12.84 -61.75 56.48
C ARG A 48 -13.13 -60.26 56.61
N PHE A 49 -14.30 -59.85 56.15
CA PHE A 49 -14.71 -58.44 56.17
C PHE A 49 -15.59 -58.14 57.37
N VAL A 50 -15.34 -57.01 58.03
CA VAL A 50 -16.18 -56.47 59.12
C VAL A 50 -16.64 -55.07 58.70
N ALA A 51 -17.94 -54.80 58.81
CA ALA A 51 -18.50 -53.51 58.38
C ALA A 51 -18.58 -52.52 59.53
N ALA A 52 -18.06 -51.31 59.33
CA ALA A 52 -18.18 -50.20 60.27
C ALA A 52 -19.60 -49.59 60.33
N GLY A 53 -20.45 -49.83 59.33
CA GLY A 53 -21.82 -49.30 59.31
C GLY A 53 -22.80 -49.96 58.30
N PRO A 54 -24.04 -49.43 58.17
CA PRO A 54 -25.15 -50.09 57.47
C PRO A 54 -24.92 -50.31 55.97
N ARG A 55 -24.09 -49.49 55.32
CA ARG A 55 -23.78 -49.64 53.88
C ARG A 55 -22.79 -50.78 53.64
N GLY A 56 -21.77 -50.89 54.50
CA GLY A 56 -20.80 -52.00 54.48
C GLY A 56 -21.46 -53.36 54.70
N LYS A 57 -22.43 -53.47 55.63
CA LYS A 57 -23.18 -54.72 55.88
C LYS A 57 -23.94 -55.22 54.64
N ARG A 58 -24.51 -54.30 53.84
CA ARG A 58 -25.21 -54.65 52.58
C ARG A 58 -24.25 -55.13 51.49
N LEU A 59 -23.05 -54.57 51.44
CA LEU A 59 -22.00 -54.97 50.50
C LEU A 59 -21.38 -56.33 50.85
N ILE A 60 -21.23 -56.64 52.15
CA ILE A 60 -20.77 -57.97 52.60
C ILE A 60 -21.84 -59.04 52.31
N ASN A 61 -23.11 -58.79 52.66
CA ASN A 61 -24.19 -59.76 52.40
C ASN A 61 -24.40 -60.06 50.91
N SER A 62 -24.20 -59.08 50.03
CA SER A 62 -24.26 -59.30 48.56
C SER A 62 -23.06 -60.08 48.00
N LEU A 63 -22.00 -60.25 48.79
CA LEU A 63 -20.80 -61.05 48.48
C LEU A 63 -20.86 -62.49 49.03
N GLU A 64 -21.80 -62.79 49.91
CA GLU A 64 -21.90 -64.05 50.66
C GLU A 64 -23.12 -64.90 50.23
N ASN A 65 -24.21 -64.27 49.79
CA ASN A 65 -25.43 -64.94 49.34
C ASN A 65 -25.37 -65.48 47.89
N ARG A 66 -24.36 -66.31 47.58
CA ARG A 66 -24.40 -67.15 46.38
C ARG A 66 -23.55 -68.43 46.51
N ALA A 67 -23.90 -69.30 47.45
CA ALA A 67 -23.60 -70.74 47.43
C ALA A 67 -24.58 -71.46 48.38
N GLU A 68 -25.46 -72.32 47.83
CA GLU A 68 -25.59 -73.78 48.13
C GLU A 68 -26.88 -74.06 48.93
N PRO A 69 -27.42 -75.30 49.08
CA PRO A 69 -26.80 -76.65 48.94
C PRO A 69 -27.59 -77.67 48.04
N VAL A 70 -27.01 -78.78 47.52
CA VAL A 70 -26.68 -80.12 48.13
C VAL A 70 -27.97 -80.84 48.62
N GLU A 71 -28.33 -82.10 48.38
CA GLU A 71 -27.76 -83.40 47.92
C GLU A 71 -28.94 -84.18 47.27
N GLU A 72 -28.79 -85.21 46.42
CA GLU A 72 -28.55 -86.61 46.83
C GLU A 72 -28.36 -87.50 45.57
N ARG A 73 -27.35 -88.38 45.57
CA ARG A 73 -27.23 -89.60 44.75
C ARG A 73 -27.91 -90.71 45.57
N GLU A 74 -28.62 -91.69 45.03
CA GLU A 74 -28.28 -92.73 44.06
C GLU A 74 -29.59 -93.18 43.35
N GLU A 75 -29.68 -93.93 42.25
CA GLU A 75 -28.88 -94.99 41.68
C GLU A 75 -29.42 -95.22 40.25
N GLY A 76 -28.60 -95.65 39.31
CA GLY A 76 -29.06 -96.00 37.96
C GLY A 76 -29.47 -97.48 37.87
N LYS A 77 -30.67 -97.76 37.34
CA LYS A 77 -30.88 -98.90 36.44
C LYS A 77 -31.71 -98.49 35.23
N GLU A 78 -31.21 -98.95 34.08
CA GLU A 78 -31.74 -98.89 32.72
C GLU A 78 -33.27 -98.80 32.56
N ALA A 79 -33.74 -97.93 31.66
CA ALA A 79 -34.22 -98.34 30.33
C ALA A 79 -34.85 -97.18 29.53
N ALA A 80 -34.63 -97.24 28.21
CA ALA A 80 -35.47 -96.76 27.09
C ALA A 80 -35.62 -95.24 26.79
N LYS A 81 -35.18 -94.88 25.56
CA LYS A 81 -35.54 -93.70 24.72
C LYS A 81 -37.07 -93.61 24.45
N PRO A 82 -37.57 -92.60 23.69
CA PRO A 82 -37.47 -91.12 23.68
C PRO A 82 -38.94 -90.54 23.81
N PRO A 83 -39.40 -89.32 23.40
CA PRO A 83 -38.82 -88.23 22.60
C PRO A 83 -38.99 -86.77 23.11
N ARG A 84 -38.29 -85.87 22.40
CA ARG A 84 -38.45 -84.39 22.39
C ARG A 84 -39.92 -83.99 22.07
N PRO A 85 -40.42 -82.74 22.32
CA PRO A 85 -39.65 -81.50 22.08
C PRO A 85 -40.02 -80.20 22.85
N ARG A 86 -39.20 -79.17 22.54
CA ARG A 86 -39.48 -77.72 22.43
C ARG A 86 -39.57 -76.85 23.69
N GLY A 87 -38.68 -75.85 23.75
CA GLY A 87 -39.05 -74.52 24.29
C GLY A 87 -37.93 -73.67 24.90
N ARG A 88 -37.30 -72.81 24.08
CA ARG A 88 -36.60 -71.54 24.40
C ARG A 88 -35.49 -71.52 25.46
N LEU A 89 -34.24 -71.41 24.98
CA LEU A 89 -33.15 -70.74 25.70
C LEU A 89 -32.35 -69.86 24.73
N ARG A 90 -32.64 -68.55 24.67
CA ARG A 90 -31.82 -67.57 23.93
C ARG A 90 -32.14 -66.14 24.36
N LYS A 91 -31.61 -65.64 25.50
CA LYS A 91 -31.72 -64.19 25.83
C LYS A 91 -30.59 -63.53 26.67
N PHE A 92 -29.40 -64.12 26.87
CA PHE A 92 -28.33 -63.42 27.63
C PHE A 92 -26.88 -63.47 27.10
N VAL A 93 -26.57 -64.18 26.01
CA VAL A 93 -25.20 -64.19 25.41
C VAL A 93 -25.00 -63.05 24.40
N VAL A 94 -26.09 -62.51 23.86
CA VAL A 94 -26.09 -61.47 22.81
C VAL A 94 -25.63 -60.08 23.29
N PRO A 95 -26.01 -59.55 24.46
CA PRO A 95 -25.65 -58.17 24.83
C PRO A 95 -24.18 -57.98 25.21
N VAL A 96 -23.51 -59.01 25.76
CA VAL A 96 -22.09 -58.93 26.14
C VAL A 96 -21.18 -59.02 24.92
N ALA A 97 -21.49 -59.92 23.98
CA ALA A 97 -20.77 -60.01 22.71
C ALA A 97 -20.97 -58.74 21.86
N LEU A 98 -22.16 -58.13 21.92
CA LEU A 98 -22.44 -56.84 21.26
C LEU A 98 -21.63 -55.69 21.89
N ALA A 99 -21.55 -55.61 23.22
CA ALA A 99 -20.75 -54.59 23.90
C ALA A 99 -19.25 -54.71 23.60
N LEU A 100 -18.70 -55.92 23.55
CA LEU A 100 -17.31 -56.16 23.18
C LEU A 100 -17.04 -55.83 21.70
N GLY A 101 -17.98 -56.17 20.81
CA GLY A 101 -17.91 -55.83 19.38
C GLY A 101 -17.93 -54.31 19.16
N ILE A 102 -18.79 -53.57 19.88
CA ILE A 102 -18.83 -52.11 19.83
C ILE A 102 -17.51 -51.50 20.32
N LEU A 103 -16.91 -52.04 21.38
CA LEU A 103 -15.63 -51.53 21.91
C LEU A 103 -14.47 -51.74 20.94
N VAL A 104 -14.43 -52.87 20.24
CA VAL A 104 -13.44 -53.13 19.17
C VAL A 104 -13.65 -52.19 17.98
N VAL A 105 -14.89 -51.96 17.56
CA VAL A 105 -15.21 -51.02 16.48
C VAL A 105 -14.86 -49.59 16.88
N LEU A 106 -15.15 -49.16 18.11
CA LEU A 106 -14.76 -47.84 18.63
C LEU A 106 -13.25 -47.71 18.76
N GLY A 107 -12.55 -48.76 19.18
CA GLY A 107 -11.08 -48.78 19.23
C GLY A 107 -10.45 -48.68 17.85
N ALA A 108 -10.98 -49.42 16.87
CA ALA A 108 -10.54 -49.34 15.47
C ALA A 108 -10.86 -47.99 14.84
N ALA A 109 -12.02 -47.40 15.16
CA ALA A 109 -12.39 -46.06 14.72
C ALA A 109 -11.50 -44.98 15.37
N ALA A 110 -11.19 -45.10 16.66
CA ALA A 110 -10.28 -44.19 17.36
C ALA A 110 -8.84 -44.31 16.83
N PHE A 111 -8.37 -45.53 16.56
CA PHE A 111 -7.06 -45.75 15.93
C PHE A 111 -7.01 -45.21 14.50
N GLY A 112 -8.06 -45.45 13.71
CA GLY A 112 -8.21 -44.90 12.36
C GLY A 112 -8.26 -43.37 12.38
N ALA A 113 -8.98 -42.77 13.32
CA ALA A 113 -8.99 -41.32 13.52
C ALA A 113 -7.59 -40.80 13.89
N LEU A 114 -6.88 -41.43 14.81
CA LEU A 114 -5.50 -41.03 15.15
C LEU A 114 -4.50 -41.22 14.01
N TYR A 115 -4.80 -42.09 13.04
CA TYR A 115 -3.93 -42.32 11.88
C TYR A 115 -4.20 -41.34 10.72
N TYR A 116 -5.48 -41.07 10.42
CA TYR A 116 -5.88 -40.30 9.24
C TYR A 116 -6.27 -38.84 9.53
N LEU A 117 -6.58 -38.50 10.77
CA LEU A 117 -7.07 -37.17 11.17
C LEU A 117 -5.97 -36.15 11.55
N PRO A 118 -4.75 -36.52 11.95
CA PRO A 118 -3.72 -35.54 12.28
C PRO A 118 -3.34 -34.64 11.10
N LYS A 119 -3.11 -33.36 11.37
CA LYS A 119 -2.53 -32.36 10.46
C LYS A 119 -1.37 -31.66 11.17
N ALA A 120 -0.34 -31.32 10.42
CA ALA A 120 0.79 -30.53 10.90
C ALA A 120 0.96 -29.30 10.03
N GLU A 121 1.14 -28.16 10.66
CA GLU A 121 1.56 -26.92 10.02
C GLU A 121 2.90 -26.51 10.63
N VAL A 122 3.86 -26.27 9.76
CA VAL A 122 5.22 -25.89 10.11
C VAL A 122 5.48 -24.54 9.48
N VAL A 123 5.72 -23.54 10.31
CA VAL A 123 6.15 -22.22 9.86
C VAL A 123 7.64 -22.12 10.14
N LEU A 124 8.44 -21.95 9.09
CA LEU A 124 9.88 -21.74 9.20
C LEU A 124 10.17 -20.26 8.94
N THR A 125 10.82 -19.61 9.90
CA THR A 125 11.33 -18.26 9.76
C THR A 125 12.79 -18.33 9.32
N LEU A 126 13.11 -17.64 8.22
CA LEU A 126 14.44 -17.56 7.65
C LEU A 126 14.94 -16.12 7.75
N SER A 127 16.26 -15.91 7.90
CA SER A 127 16.86 -14.58 7.75
C SER A 127 17.05 -14.26 6.27
N PRO A 128 16.39 -13.23 5.73
CA PRO A 128 16.60 -12.83 4.35
C PRO A 128 17.94 -12.11 4.17
N ILE A 129 18.58 -12.31 3.02
CA ILE A 129 19.69 -11.48 2.56
C ILE A 129 19.13 -10.46 1.56
N PRO A 130 19.20 -9.15 1.85
CA PRO A 130 18.73 -8.14 0.91
C PRO A 130 19.66 -8.07 -0.30
N LEU A 131 19.08 -8.12 -1.49
CA LEU A 131 19.75 -7.95 -2.77
C LEU A 131 19.16 -6.71 -3.46
N VAL A 132 19.95 -5.64 -3.52
CA VAL A 132 19.59 -4.42 -4.23
C VAL A 132 20.44 -4.33 -5.50
N LYS A 133 19.78 -4.17 -6.65
CA LYS A 133 20.44 -4.09 -7.95
C LYS A 133 19.71 -3.13 -8.87
N GLU A 134 20.47 -2.28 -9.55
CA GLU A 134 19.96 -1.49 -10.68
C GLU A 134 20.06 -2.32 -11.97
N ILE A 135 18.93 -2.48 -12.66
CA ILE A 135 18.84 -3.19 -13.93
C ILE A 135 18.46 -2.18 -15.02
N PRO A 136 19.27 -2.04 -16.09
CA PRO A 136 18.89 -1.19 -17.21
C PRO A 136 17.71 -1.81 -17.95
N VAL A 137 16.64 -1.05 -18.09
CA VAL A 137 15.43 -1.45 -18.80
C VAL A 137 15.25 -0.56 -20.03
N VAL A 138 14.98 -1.20 -21.16
CA VAL A 138 14.62 -0.55 -22.42
C VAL A 138 13.22 -1.02 -22.81
N VAL A 139 12.23 -0.16 -22.64
CA VAL A 139 10.89 -0.38 -23.17
C VAL A 139 10.88 0.08 -24.62
N ASP A 140 10.64 -0.83 -25.55
CA ASP A 140 10.63 -0.54 -26.98
C ASP A 140 9.24 -0.81 -27.56
N ALA A 141 8.64 0.20 -28.20
CA ALA A 141 7.33 0.06 -28.83
C ALA A 141 7.35 -0.80 -30.10
N ASP A 142 8.54 -1.06 -30.65
CA ASP A 142 8.73 -1.91 -31.83
C ASP A 142 9.11 -3.36 -31.45
N ALA A 143 9.32 -3.66 -30.16
CA ALA A 143 9.63 -5.01 -29.69
C ALA A 143 8.35 -5.85 -29.47
N GLU A 144 8.39 -7.12 -29.87
CA GLU A 144 7.28 -8.06 -29.70
C GLU A 144 7.46 -9.03 -28.51
N GLU A 145 8.71 -9.26 -28.09
CA GLU A 145 9.09 -10.23 -27.04
C GLU A 145 10.10 -9.61 -26.06
N ILE A 146 10.19 -10.20 -24.87
CA ILE A 146 11.15 -9.82 -23.82
C ILE A 146 12.54 -10.37 -24.17
N ASP A 147 13.56 -9.52 -24.12
CA ASP A 147 14.96 -9.91 -24.29
C ASP A 147 15.77 -9.59 -23.02
N ALA A 148 16.00 -10.62 -22.21
CA ALA A 148 16.77 -10.52 -20.97
C ALA A 148 18.26 -10.24 -21.17
N ALA A 149 18.84 -10.50 -22.35
CA ALA A 149 20.24 -10.21 -22.61
C ALA A 149 20.49 -8.71 -22.81
N THR A 150 19.53 -8.01 -23.42
CA THR A 150 19.60 -6.56 -23.68
C THR A 150 18.79 -5.71 -22.71
N GLY A 151 17.95 -6.33 -21.86
CA GLY A 151 17.06 -5.61 -20.95
C GLY A 151 15.82 -5.03 -21.65
N THR A 152 15.44 -5.57 -22.81
CA THR A 152 14.37 -5.01 -23.64
C THR A 152 13.02 -5.64 -23.31
N VAL A 153 11.98 -4.81 -23.17
CA VAL A 153 10.59 -5.25 -23.01
C VAL A 153 9.68 -4.56 -24.03
N PRO A 154 8.60 -5.24 -24.46
CA PRO A 154 7.62 -4.64 -25.37
C PRO A 154 6.88 -3.49 -24.68
N GLY A 155 6.68 -2.40 -25.42
CA GLY A 155 5.90 -1.25 -24.99
C GLY A 155 4.79 -0.87 -25.95
N THR A 156 3.86 -0.04 -25.50
CA THR A 156 2.80 0.53 -26.33
C THR A 156 2.97 2.04 -26.38
N SER A 157 3.15 2.60 -27.59
CA SER A 157 3.19 4.05 -27.75
C SER A 157 1.79 4.65 -27.61
N GLN A 158 1.64 5.59 -26.67
CA GLN A 158 0.40 6.30 -26.42
C GLN A 158 0.57 7.76 -26.81
N VAL A 159 -0.36 8.25 -27.64
CA VAL A 159 -0.40 9.64 -28.11
C VAL A 159 -1.79 10.19 -27.86
N VAL A 160 -1.87 11.24 -27.03
CA VAL A 160 -3.14 11.89 -26.69
C VAL A 160 -3.02 13.38 -26.96
N GLU A 161 -4.03 13.94 -27.62
CA GLU A 161 -4.17 15.37 -27.83
C GLU A 161 -5.32 15.90 -26.97
N GLU A 162 -5.03 16.87 -26.12
CA GLU A 162 -6.03 17.55 -25.30
C GLU A 162 -6.04 19.05 -25.62
N SER A 163 -7.24 19.61 -25.65
CA SER A 163 -7.44 21.05 -25.86
C SER A 163 -8.29 21.63 -24.74
N GLY A 164 -7.97 22.84 -24.32
CA GLY A 164 -8.73 23.57 -23.31
C GLY A 164 -8.68 25.07 -23.52
N ASN A 165 -9.55 25.75 -22.78
CA ASN A 165 -9.62 27.20 -22.74
C ASN A 165 -9.78 27.66 -21.29
N LYS A 166 -9.02 28.67 -20.87
CA LYS A 166 -9.09 29.25 -19.54
C LYS A 166 -9.06 30.76 -19.63
N SER A 167 -9.78 31.44 -18.72
CA SER A 167 -9.84 32.90 -18.66
C SER A 167 -9.47 33.38 -17.25
N THR A 168 -8.79 34.52 -17.17
CA THR A 168 -8.46 35.19 -15.91
C THR A 168 -8.65 36.71 -16.05
N PRO A 169 -9.04 37.42 -14.98
CA PRO A 169 -9.08 38.88 -14.99
C PRO A 169 -7.72 39.50 -15.29
N ALA A 170 -7.72 40.60 -16.04
CA ALA A 170 -6.54 41.41 -16.22
C ALA A 170 -6.24 42.19 -14.93
N THR A 171 -4.95 42.39 -14.66
CA THR A 171 -4.44 42.95 -13.38
C THR A 171 -3.47 44.10 -13.58
N GLY A 172 -3.04 44.35 -14.81
CA GLY A 172 -2.19 45.49 -15.11
C GLY A 172 -3.04 46.76 -15.15
N THR A 173 -2.43 47.89 -14.81
CA THR A 173 -3.04 49.20 -15.00
C THR A 173 -2.19 50.04 -15.92
N ALA A 174 -2.84 50.84 -16.76
CA ALA A 174 -2.19 51.83 -17.61
C ALA A 174 -3.01 53.12 -17.61
N ILE A 175 -2.33 54.24 -17.78
CA ILE A 175 -3.00 55.53 -17.97
C ILE A 175 -3.04 55.80 -19.48
N VAL A 176 -4.24 55.93 -20.02
CA VAL A 176 -4.50 56.29 -21.41
C VAL A 176 -5.19 57.64 -21.48
N GLY A 177 -5.06 58.33 -22.61
CA GLY A 177 -5.66 59.65 -22.79
C GLY A 177 -4.93 60.47 -23.83
N GLU A 178 -5.34 61.73 -23.95
CA GLU A 178 -4.83 62.67 -24.94
C GLU A 178 -3.95 63.75 -24.30
N LYS A 179 -3.03 64.28 -25.11
CA LYS A 179 -2.15 65.38 -24.72
C LYS A 179 -2.86 66.71 -24.96
N ALA A 180 -2.72 67.64 -24.02
CA ALA A 180 -3.25 68.99 -24.22
C ALA A 180 -2.44 69.72 -25.30
N ASN A 181 -3.15 70.46 -26.14
CA ASN A 181 -2.59 71.29 -27.20
C ASN A 181 -2.91 72.75 -26.94
N GLY A 182 -2.03 73.63 -27.42
CA GLY A 182 -2.19 75.06 -27.22
C GLY A 182 -1.26 75.89 -28.08
N THR A 183 -1.33 77.21 -27.91
CA THR A 183 -0.44 78.15 -28.58
C THR A 183 0.17 79.09 -27.54
N ILE A 184 1.48 79.24 -27.59
CA ILE A 184 2.22 80.18 -26.75
C ILE A 184 2.78 81.28 -27.63
N THR A 185 2.54 82.52 -27.23
CA THR A 185 3.19 83.70 -27.78
C THR A 185 4.51 83.88 -27.05
N PHE A 186 5.61 83.59 -27.74
CA PHE A 186 6.97 83.77 -27.25
C PHE A 186 7.51 85.13 -27.65
N THR A 187 8.05 85.88 -26.70
CA THR A 187 8.72 87.16 -26.94
C THR A 187 10.19 87.05 -26.58
N SER A 188 11.07 87.40 -27.51
CA SER A 188 12.52 87.39 -27.27
C SER A 188 13.16 88.76 -27.41
N THR A 189 14.15 89.04 -26.56
CA THR A 189 14.98 90.25 -26.60
C THR A 189 16.31 90.06 -27.34
N VAL A 190 16.56 88.90 -27.94
CA VAL A 190 17.76 88.59 -28.74
C VAL A 190 17.42 87.69 -29.92
N ASN A 191 18.24 87.74 -30.97
CA ASN A 191 18.11 86.82 -32.09
C ASN A 191 18.53 85.41 -31.67
N GLN A 192 17.63 84.44 -31.85
CA GLN A 192 17.89 83.04 -31.51
C GLN A 192 16.90 82.10 -32.20
N THR A 193 17.25 80.82 -32.23
CA THR A 193 16.45 79.77 -32.85
C THR A 193 16.03 78.75 -31.80
N CYS A 194 14.80 78.28 -31.84
CA CYS A 194 14.30 77.17 -31.04
C CYS A 194 13.94 76.01 -31.98
N SER A 195 14.47 74.82 -31.69
CA SER A 195 14.19 73.62 -32.50
C SER A 195 12.80 73.06 -32.19
N GLN A 196 12.28 72.22 -33.08
CA GLN A 196 11.15 71.36 -32.76
C GLN A 196 11.48 70.52 -31.52
N GLY A 197 10.50 70.31 -30.64
CA GLY A 197 10.70 69.59 -29.38
C GLY A 197 11.38 70.41 -28.27
N SER A 198 11.61 71.71 -28.49
CA SER A 198 12.07 72.62 -27.42
C SER A 198 11.09 72.58 -26.25
N LYS A 199 11.61 72.46 -25.03
CA LYS A 199 10.81 72.29 -23.81
C LYS A 199 10.58 73.62 -23.11
N PHE A 200 9.33 73.91 -22.78
CA PHE A 200 8.90 75.08 -22.05
C PHE A 200 8.11 74.67 -20.82
N LYS A 201 8.36 75.32 -19.69
CA LYS A 201 7.74 75.04 -18.41
C LYS A 201 6.78 76.15 -18.04
N GLU A 202 5.55 75.80 -17.67
CA GLU A 202 4.63 76.75 -17.05
C GLU A 202 5.09 77.08 -15.62
N ASN A 203 5.17 78.36 -15.29
CA ASN A 203 5.88 78.83 -14.09
C ASN A 203 5.20 78.44 -12.77
N SER A 204 3.87 78.30 -12.74
CA SER A 204 3.09 78.04 -11.53
C SER A 204 2.97 76.54 -11.20
N SER A 205 2.66 75.73 -12.19
CA SER A 205 2.39 74.28 -12.10
C SER A 205 3.63 73.44 -12.39
N GLY A 206 4.64 74.01 -13.05
CA GLY A 206 5.84 73.28 -13.45
C GLY A 206 5.63 72.30 -14.61
N LEU A 207 4.46 72.32 -15.26
CA LEU A 207 4.13 71.43 -16.36
C LEU A 207 4.92 71.78 -17.62
N ILE A 208 5.31 70.74 -18.37
CA ILE A 208 6.20 70.86 -19.52
C ILE A 208 5.43 70.67 -20.83
N PHE A 209 5.70 71.57 -21.78
CA PHE A 209 5.15 71.58 -23.12
C PHE A 209 6.29 71.61 -24.15
N LEU A 210 6.10 70.92 -25.26
CA LEU A 210 7.05 70.84 -26.36
C LEU A 210 6.52 71.62 -27.55
N VAL A 211 7.40 72.31 -28.27
CA VAL A 211 7.00 73.03 -29.48
C VAL A 211 6.90 72.09 -30.66
N ASP A 212 5.80 72.21 -31.41
CA ASP A 212 5.46 71.29 -32.50
C ASP A 212 6.28 71.53 -33.76
N SER A 213 6.84 72.74 -33.94
CA SER A 213 7.67 73.12 -35.08
C SER A 213 8.80 74.08 -34.67
N ALA A 214 9.92 74.04 -35.39
CA ALA A 214 11.03 74.95 -35.15
C ALA A 214 10.67 76.38 -35.54
N PHE A 215 11.17 77.37 -34.80
CA PHE A 215 10.97 78.79 -35.10
C PHE A 215 12.20 79.62 -34.69
N SER A 216 12.32 80.82 -35.24
CA SER A 216 13.47 81.69 -35.02
C SER A 216 13.08 83.14 -34.83
N PHE A 217 13.78 83.85 -33.95
CA PHE A 217 13.73 85.29 -33.80
C PHE A 217 14.87 85.91 -34.60
N THR A 218 14.52 86.76 -35.55
CA THR A 218 15.43 87.45 -36.47
C THR A 218 15.56 88.95 -36.17
N ALA A 219 14.62 89.49 -35.40
CA ALA A 219 14.65 90.85 -34.87
C ALA A 219 14.47 90.82 -33.33
N ALA A 220 14.93 91.87 -32.64
CA ALA A 220 14.83 91.97 -31.19
C ALA A 220 14.39 93.39 -30.78
N PRO A 221 13.28 93.56 -30.01
CA PRO A 221 12.35 92.53 -29.57
C PRO A 221 11.43 92.02 -30.71
N GLU A 222 11.14 90.72 -30.72
CA GLU A 222 10.19 90.08 -31.64
C GLU A 222 9.30 89.09 -30.88
N SER A 223 8.02 89.04 -31.23
CA SER A 223 7.04 88.09 -30.69
C SER A 223 6.56 87.13 -31.77
N LYS A 224 6.48 85.84 -31.46
CA LYS A 224 5.99 84.79 -32.36
C LYS A 224 5.10 83.81 -31.62
N ASP A 225 4.03 83.41 -32.29
CA ASP A 225 3.19 82.32 -31.83
C ASP A 225 3.80 80.99 -32.29
N ALA A 226 3.83 80.02 -31.38
CA ALA A 226 4.14 78.65 -31.73
C ALA A 226 3.18 77.68 -31.06
N SER A 227 2.76 76.66 -31.81
CA SER A 227 1.94 75.56 -31.31
C SER A 227 2.77 74.68 -30.40
N VAL A 228 2.16 74.27 -29.29
CA VAL A 228 2.78 73.41 -28.30
C VAL A 228 1.87 72.25 -27.92
N THR A 229 2.49 71.11 -27.67
CA THR A 229 1.87 69.89 -27.17
C THR A 229 2.43 69.54 -25.78
N ALA A 230 1.58 69.10 -24.86
CA ALA A 230 1.99 68.62 -23.54
C ALA A 230 3.02 67.47 -23.62
N GLU A 231 3.98 67.43 -22.69
CA GLU A 231 4.94 66.32 -22.63
C GLU A 231 4.26 64.99 -22.29
N LYS A 232 3.32 65.02 -21.34
CA LYS A 232 2.54 63.87 -20.89
C LYS A 232 1.05 64.09 -21.14
N ILE A 233 0.30 63.01 -21.20
CA ILE A 233 -1.17 63.04 -21.23
C ILE A 233 -1.71 63.55 -19.89
N GLY A 234 -2.95 64.03 -19.89
CA GLY A 234 -3.70 64.31 -18.67
C GLY A 234 -4.41 65.65 -18.63
N ALA A 235 -5.55 65.67 -17.94
CA ALA A 235 -6.38 66.86 -17.78
C ALA A 235 -5.66 68.01 -17.06
N ASN A 236 -4.64 67.70 -16.26
CA ASN A 236 -3.80 68.70 -15.58
C ASN A 236 -3.05 69.61 -16.57
N TYR A 237 -2.82 69.16 -17.80
CA TYR A 237 -2.19 69.98 -18.85
C TYR A 237 -3.16 70.94 -19.55
N ASN A 238 -4.46 70.90 -19.22
CA ASN A 238 -5.42 71.90 -19.67
C ASN A 238 -5.26 73.18 -18.84
N LEU A 239 -4.52 74.14 -19.40
CA LEU A 239 -4.20 75.40 -18.74
C LEU A 239 -5.19 76.49 -19.12
N ALA A 240 -5.64 77.29 -18.15
CA ALA A 240 -6.38 78.52 -18.46
C ALA A 240 -5.52 79.52 -19.26
N SER A 241 -6.14 80.50 -19.91
CA SER A 241 -5.42 81.61 -20.57
C SER A 241 -4.63 82.46 -19.56
N GLY A 242 -3.58 83.15 -20.03
CA GLY A 242 -2.81 84.12 -19.25
C GLY A 242 -1.73 83.52 -18.33
N LYS A 243 -1.27 82.31 -18.62
CA LYS A 243 -0.12 81.66 -17.95
C LYS A 243 1.19 82.08 -18.58
N ASN A 244 2.25 82.01 -17.76
CA ASN A 244 3.60 82.38 -18.15
C ASN A 244 4.48 81.15 -18.26
N PHE A 245 5.31 81.12 -19.29
CA PHE A 245 6.18 80.00 -19.62
C PHE A 245 7.64 80.45 -19.69
N THR A 246 8.52 79.57 -19.22
CA THR A 246 9.97 79.73 -19.28
C THR A 246 10.60 78.60 -20.09
N VAL A 247 11.70 78.89 -20.77
CA VAL A 247 12.42 77.89 -21.57
C VAL A 247 13.21 76.98 -20.65
N LEU A 248 13.11 75.67 -20.86
CA LEU A 248 13.98 74.68 -20.22
C LEU A 248 15.14 74.26 -21.12
N SER A 249 14.87 73.99 -22.41
CA SER A 249 15.89 73.52 -23.35
C SER A 249 15.42 73.61 -24.81
N GLY A 250 16.36 73.56 -25.75
CA GLY A 250 16.08 73.51 -27.21
C GLY A 250 16.23 74.84 -27.96
N CYS A 251 16.51 75.94 -27.26
CA CYS A 251 16.82 77.24 -27.87
C CYS A 251 18.32 77.58 -27.82
N SER A 252 18.85 78.19 -28.88
CA SER A 252 20.29 78.34 -29.13
C SER A 252 21.07 79.19 -28.12
N VAL A 253 20.41 80.09 -27.39
CA VAL A 253 21.05 80.98 -26.40
C VAL A 253 20.58 80.65 -24.97
N GLY A 254 20.14 79.40 -24.73
CA GLY A 254 19.69 78.94 -23.41
C GLY A 254 18.35 79.51 -22.94
N GLY A 255 17.67 80.32 -23.77
CA GLY A 255 16.27 80.72 -23.58
C GLY A 255 15.97 81.68 -22.43
N LEU A 256 16.97 82.13 -21.65
CA LEU A 256 16.80 83.11 -20.56
C LEU A 256 16.24 84.46 -21.05
N SER A 257 16.39 84.74 -22.34
CA SER A 257 15.91 85.93 -23.05
C SER A 257 14.55 85.73 -23.74
N ILE A 258 13.85 84.63 -23.48
CA ILE A 258 12.50 84.35 -24.00
C ILE A 258 11.51 84.27 -22.84
N ALA A 259 10.43 85.03 -22.95
CA ALA A 259 9.24 84.89 -22.11
C ALA A 259 8.07 84.41 -22.98
N GLY A 260 7.35 83.38 -22.52
CA GLY A 260 6.15 82.88 -23.20
C GLY A 260 4.88 83.21 -22.43
N THR A 261 3.81 83.55 -23.13
CA THR A 261 2.45 83.66 -22.55
C THR A 261 1.43 82.98 -23.44
N ASN A 262 0.38 82.38 -22.88
CA ASN A 262 -0.74 81.87 -23.67
C ASN A 262 -1.92 82.85 -23.66
N ALA A 263 -2.35 83.29 -24.83
CA ALA A 263 -3.56 84.11 -24.96
C ALA A 263 -4.86 83.28 -24.82
N ALA A 264 -4.85 82.04 -25.29
CA ALA A 264 -5.96 81.10 -25.21
C ALA A 264 -5.68 79.95 -24.23
N ALA A 265 -6.72 79.33 -23.69
CA ALA A 265 -6.61 78.14 -22.86
C ALA A 265 -6.08 76.94 -23.66
N PHE A 266 -5.33 76.05 -23.02
CA PHE A 266 -4.93 74.77 -23.58
C PHE A 266 -6.01 73.74 -23.28
N THR A 267 -6.30 72.91 -24.27
CA THR A 267 -7.41 71.96 -24.23
C THR A 267 -7.03 70.62 -24.87
N GLY A 268 -7.87 69.60 -24.70
CA GLY A 268 -7.66 68.26 -25.26
C GLY A 268 -6.84 67.33 -24.37
N GLY A 269 -6.33 67.78 -23.23
CA GLY A 269 -5.69 66.90 -22.25
C GLY A 269 -6.72 66.01 -21.54
N THR A 270 -6.56 64.69 -21.64
CA THR A 270 -7.38 63.70 -20.91
C THR A 270 -6.48 62.64 -20.30
N SER A 271 -6.93 62.01 -19.21
CA SER A 271 -6.27 60.86 -18.60
C SER A 271 -7.30 60.00 -17.90
N GLU A 272 -7.29 58.71 -18.23
CA GLU A 272 -8.13 57.68 -17.64
C GLU A 272 -7.24 56.48 -17.29
N GLU A 273 -7.45 55.91 -16.11
CA GLU A 273 -6.80 54.67 -15.70
C GLU A 273 -7.62 53.50 -16.23
N VAL A 274 -6.99 52.65 -17.04
CA VAL A 274 -7.62 51.47 -17.64
C VAL A 274 -6.89 50.20 -17.25
N THR A 275 -7.63 49.10 -17.17
CA THR A 275 -7.09 47.77 -16.94
C THR A 275 -6.48 47.23 -18.23
N ILE A 276 -5.26 46.72 -18.13
CA ILE A 276 -4.52 46.13 -19.24
C ILE A 276 -4.01 44.72 -18.90
N VAL A 277 -3.77 43.94 -19.94
CA VAL A 277 -3.19 42.61 -19.80
C VAL A 277 -1.71 42.71 -19.41
N ALA A 278 -1.39 42.34 -18.17
CA ALA A 278 -0.02 42.19 -17.71
C ALA A 278 0.60 40.88 -18.22
N ALA A 279 1.91 40.87 -18.47
CA ALA A 279 2.65 39.66 -18.88
C ALA A 279 2.50 38.52 -17.86
N ALA A 280 2.46 38.85 -16.56
CA ALA A 280 2.24 37.87 -15.50
C ALA A 280 0.90 37.13 -15.62
N ASN A 281 -0.14 37.75 -16.18
CA ASN A 281 -1.43 37.08 -16.37
C ASN A 281 -1.32 36.00 -17.44
N GLN A 282 -0.68 36.31 -18.57
CA GLN A 282 -0.49 35.33 -19.64
C GLN A 282 0.40 34.15 -19.22
N SER A 283 1.46 34.40 -18.44
CA SER A 283 2.34 33.33 -17.93
C SER A 283 1.61 32.41 -16.96
N LYS A 284 0.91 32.97 -15.97
CA LYS A 284 0.11 32.17 -15.02
C LYS A 284 -0.97 31.35 -15.72
N LEU A 285 -1.69 31.98 -16.66
CA LEU A 285 -2.74 31.31 -17.42
C LEU A 285 -2.21 30.12 -18.24
N LEU A 286 -0.98 30.23 -18.78
CA LEU A 286 -0.30 29.14 -19.47
C LEU A 286 0.06 28.02 -18.50
N GLU A 287 0.73 28.33 -17.39
CA GLU A 287 1.14 27.33 -16.40
C GLU A 287 -0.07 26.56 -15.86
N ASP A 288 -1.12 27.29 -15.47
CA ASP A 288 -2.34 26.71 -14.91
C ASP A 288 -3.08 25.82 -15.92
N LEU A 289 -3.24 26.27 -17.17
CA LEU A 289 -3.94 25.49 -18.19
C LEU A 289 -3.09 24.31 -18.68
N GLN A 290 -1.77 24.47 -18.80
CA GLN A 290 -0.88 23.38 -19.17
C GLN A 290 -0.91 22.27 -18.12
N LYS A 291 -0.88 22.62 -16.82
CA LYS A 291 -0.98 21.63 -15.74
C LYS A 291 -2.31 20.86 -15.80
N GLU A 292 -3.42 21.59 -15.96
CA GLU A 292 -4.77 21.01 -16.06
C GLU A 292 -4.91 20.05 -17.27
N LEU A 293 -4.39 20.45 -18.44
CA LEU A 293 -4.43 19.59 -19.62
C LEU A 293 -3.51 18.37 -19.51
N VAL A 294 -2.35 18.49 -18.85
CA VAL A 294 -1.46 17.35 -18.59
C VAL A 294 -2.13 16.34 -17.64
N GLU A 295 -2.78 16.81 -16.57
CA GLU A 295 -3.53 15.94 -15.64
C GLU A 295 -4.67 15.22 -16.37
N LYS A 296 -5.46 15.94 -17.18
CA LYS A 296 -6.55 15.35 -17.97
C LYS A 296 -6.06 14.34 -19.02
N ALA A 297 -4.94 14.62 -19.66
CA ALA A 297 -4.35 13.70 -20.63
C ALA A 297 -3.78 12.44 -19.94
N LYS A 298 -3.21 12.56 -18.73
CA LYS A 298 -2.80 11.40 -17.92
C LYS A 298 -4.00 10.51 -17.56
N GLU A 299 -5.11 11.10 -17.12
CA GLU A 299 -6.34 10.36 -16.86
C GLU A 299 -6.84 9.64 -18.12
N THR A 300 -6.76 10.30 -19.28
CA THR A 300 -7.15 9.71 -20.56
C THR A 300 -6.27 8.53 -20.94
N ILE A 301 -4.94 8.65 -20.77
CA ILE A 301 -3.99 7.55 -20.98
C ILE A 301 -4.31 6.39 -20.03
N ASN A 302 -4.46 6.64 -18.73
CA ASN A 302 -4.79 5.61 -17.75
C ASN A 302 -6.12 4.89 -18.04
N ASN A 303 -7.11 5.60 -18.58
CA ASN A 303 -8.39 5.02 -18.98
C ASN A 303 -8.32 4.21 -20.29
N GLN A 304 -7.35 4.50 -21.16
CA GLN A 304 -7.11 3.78 -22.42
C GLN A 304 -6.17 2.58 -22.22
N SER A 305 -5.26 2.67 -21.25
CA SER A 305 -4.34 1.63 -20.86
C SER A 305 -5.06 0.40 -20.28
N GLY A 306 -4.53 -0.79 -20.55
CA GLY A 306 -5.02 -2.02 -19.93
C GLY A 306 -4.77 -2.03 -18.41
N ALA A 307 -5.51 -2.85 -17.66
CA ALA A 307 -5.39 -2.94 -16.20
C ALA A 307 -3.99 -3.35 -15.67
N ASP A 308 -3.13 -3.89 -16.55
CA ASP A 308 -1.76 -4.32 -16.25
C ASP A 308 -0.69 -3.39 -16.90
N GLU A 309 -1.11 -2.31 -17.56
CA GLU A 309 -0.18 -1.35 -18.14
C GLU A 309 0.22 -0.25 -17.15
N VAL A 310 1.52 0.02 -17.10
CA VAL A 310 2.14 1.02 -16.24
C VAL A 310 2.56 2.21 -17.09
N VAL A 311 2.19 3.41 -16.64
CA VAL A 311 2.61 4.69 -17.21
C VAL A 311 3.74 5.27 -16.35
N VAL A 312 4.86 5.64 -16.97
CA VAL A 312 5.94 6.35 -16.27
C VAL A 312 5.72 7.85 -16.40
N ASP A 313 5.20 8.45 -15.33
CA ASP A 313 4.83 9.87 -15.29
C ASP A 313 5.95 10.83 -15.68
N ALA A 314 7.19 10.53 -15.28
CA ALA A 314 8.37 11.33 -15.59
C ALA A 314 8.83 11.21 -17.05
N ALA A 315 8.35 10.20 -17.78
CA ALA A 315 8.70 9.94 -19.18
C ALA A 315 7.73 10.56 -20.19
N ILE A 316 6.75 11.33 -19.74
CA ILE A 316 5.74 11.94 -20.60
C ILE A 316 6.35 13.14 -21.32
N LYS A 317 6.39 13.08 -22.65
CA LYS A 317 6.77 14.21 -23.48
C LYS A 317 5.53 15.03 -23.82
N THR A 318 5.55 16.31 -23.42
CA THR A 318 4.47 17.26 -23.72
C THR A 318 4.92 18.26 -24.76
N GLU A 319 4.15 18.39 -25.84
CA GLU A 319 4.37 19.35 -26.92
C GLU A 319 3.16 20.29 -27.04
N VAL A 320 3.41 21.58 -27.18
CA VAL A 320 2.34 22.57 -27.44
C VAL A 320 2.08 22.61 -28.94
N VAL A 321 0.88 22.21 -29.35
CA VAL A 321 0.44 22.18 -30.76
C VAL A 321 -0.15 23.54 -31.16
N GLU A 322 -0.93 24.13 -30.26
CA GLU A 322 -1.60 25.42 -30.50
C GLU A 322 -1.59 26.25 -29.22
N LYS A 323 -1.31 27.55 -29.34
CA LYS A 323 -1.30 28.50 -28.23
C LYS A 323 -1.78 29.86 -28.72
N THR A 324 -2.98 30.25 -28.29
CA THR A 324 -3.63 31.49 -28.74
C THR A 324 -4.21 32.24 -27.55
N TYR A 325 -3.77 33.48 -27.33
CA TYR A 325 -4.36 34.40 -26.35
C TYR A 325 -5.42 35.28 -27.02
N SER A 326 -6.45 35.67 -26.28
CA SER A 326 -7.47 36.61 -26.78
C SER A 326 -6.99 38.05 -26.90
N HIS A 327 -5.99 38.45 -26.11
CA HIS A 327 -5.44 39.81 -26.08
C HIS A 327 -3.92 39.77 -25.84
N ALA A 328 -3.21 40.75 -26.40
CA ALA A 328 -1.77 40.90 -26.24
C ALA A 328 -1.39 41.60 -24.93
N VAL A 329 -0.12 41.48 -24.52
CA VAL A 329 0.39 42.21 -23.34
C VAL A 329 0.33 43.72 -23.61
N GLY A 330 -0.23 44.46 -22.65
CA GLY A 330 -0.43 45.92 -22.74
C GLY A 330 -1.73 46.34 -23.42
N GLU A 331 -2.50 45.40 -23.96
CA GLU A 331 -3.82 45.67 -24.53
C GLU A 331 -4.85 45.91 -23.42
N GLN A 332 -5.78 46.84 -23.66
CA GLN A 332 -6.87 47.15 -22.75
C GLN A 332 -7.93 46.05 -22.81
N ALA A 333 -8.12 45.33 -21.71
CA ALA A 333 -9.13 44.29 -21.57
C ALA A 333 -9.38 44.02 -20.09
N ASP A 334 -10.63 43.68 -19.73
CA ASP A 334 -10.98 43.27 -18.37
C ASP A 334 -10.56 41.83 -18.06
N ASN A 335 -10.49 40.99 -19.09
CA ASN A 335 -10.14 39.58 -18.99
C ASN A 335 -9.23 39.17 -20.14
N VAL A 336 -8.35 38.20 -19.87
CA VAL A 336 -7.54 37.53 -20.88
C VAL A 336 -7.83 36.03 -20.83
N SER A 337 -8.00 35.43 -22.00
CA SER A 337 -8.21 34.01 -22.17
C SER A 337 -7.12 33.38 -23.03
N LEU A 338 -6.89 32.08 -22.82
CA LEU A 338 -5.91 31.26 -23.52
C LEU A 338 -6.59 30.00 -23.99
N THR A 339 -6.54 29.77 -25.29
CA THR A 339 -6.81 28.47 -25.89
C THR A 339 -5.49 27.75 -26.10
N LEU A 340 -5.36 26.56 -25.53
CA LEU A 340 -4.16 25.75 -25.56
C LEU A 340 -4.52 24.35 -26.05
N LYS A 341 -3.77 23.84 -27.03
CA LYS A 341 -3.81 22.44 -27.45
C LYS A 341 -2.44 21.84 -27.21
N ILE A 342 -2.40 20.74 -26.46
CA ILE A 342 -1.17 20.00 -26.18
C ILE A 342 -1.28 18.57 -26.71
N LYS A 343 -0.12 18.03 -27.08
CA LYS A 343 0.07 16.64 -27.46
C LYS A 343 0.98 16.00 -26.44
N LEU A 344 0.49 14.96 -25.77
CA LEU A 344 1.28 14.11 -24.91
C LEU A 344 1.68 12.86 -25.68
N THR A 345 2.95 12.48 -25.56
CA THR A 345 3.49 11.23 -26.08
C THR A 345 4.19 10.50 -24.94
N THR A 346 3.83 9.25 -24.73
CA THR A 346 4.48 8.37 -23.76
C THR A 346 4.52 6.94 -24.29
N ILE A 347 5.25 6.08 -23.59
CA ILE A 347 5.27 4.64 -23.83
C ILE A 347 4.86 3.95 -22.54
N THR A 348 3.84 3.09 -22.62
CA THR A 348 3.41 2.22 -21.53
C THR A 348 4.04 0.84 -21.68
N TYR A 349 4.17 0.11 -20.59
CA TYR A 349 4.62 -1.29 -20.59
C TYR A 349 3.78 -2.10 -19.63
N LYS A 350 3.77 -3.42 -19.75
CA LYS A 350 3.06 -4.27 -18.79
C LYS A 350 3.91 -4.54 -17.55
N GLY A 351 3.30 -4.44 -16.37
CA GLY A 351 3.98 -4.76 -15.11
C GLY A 351 4.49 -6.20 -15.09
N SER A 352 3.72 -7.12 -15.68
CA SER A 352 4.10 -8.54 -15.84
C SER A 352 5.38 -8.74 -16.66
N ASP A 353 5.56 -7.99 -17.76
CA ASP A 353 6.74 -8.13 -18.64
C ASP A 353 8.03 -7.70 -17.92
N ILE A 354 7.96 -6.63 -17.12
CA ILE A 354 9.10 -6.19 -16.29
C ILE A 354 9.41 -7.20 -15.18
N GLN A 355 8.39 -7.76 -14.53
CA GLN A 355 8.60 -8.79 -13.50
C GLN A 355 9.26 -10.04 -14.08
N GLU A 356 8.88 -10.43 -15.30
CA GLU A 356 9.51 -11.54 -16.01
C GLU A 356 10.97 -11.23 -16.36
N LEU A 357 11.26 -10.04 -16.91
CA LEU A 357 12.63 -9.58 -17.19
C LEU A 357 13.51 -9.62 -15.94
N ILE A 358 13.01 -9.07 -14.83
CA ILE A 358 13.71 -9.03 -13.55
C ILE A 358 13.95 -10.44 -13.02
N SER A 359 12.96 -11.32 -13.10
CA SER A 359 13.08 -12.71 -12.65
C SER A 359 14.15 -13.47 -13.44
N GLN A 360 14.19 -13.30 -14.77
CA GLN A 360 15.21 -13.91 -15.63
C GLN A 360 16.61 -13.36 -15.33
N THR A 361 16.72 -12.05 -15.11
CA THR A 361 18.00 -11.38 -14.82
C THR A 361 18.53 -11.75 -13.43
N LEU A 362 17.70 -11.69 -12.39
CA LEU A 362 18.08 -12.05 -11.02
C LEU A 362 18.44 -13.52 -10.87
N SER A 363 17.73 -14.42 -11.56
CA SER A 363 18.03 -15.87 -11.52
C SER A 363 19.47 -16.18 -11.95
N SER A 364 20.04 -15.38 -12.85
CA SER A 364 21.44 -15.52 -13.28
C SER A 364 22.46 -15.02 -12.25
N LEU A 365 22.03 -14.17 -11.31
CA LEU A 365 22.89 -13.50 -10.33
C LEU A 365 22.87 -14.18 -8.96
N ILE A 366 21.92 -15.09 -8.71
CA ILE A 366 21.76 -15.78 -7.43
C ILE A 366 22.76 -16.95 -7.34
N PRO A 367 23.60 -17.01 -6.29
CA PRO A 367 24.50 -18.14 -6.06
C PRO A 367 23.73 -19.46 -5.86
N SER A 368 24.37 -20.59 -6.21
CA SER A 368 23.80 -21.92 -5.96
C SER A 368 23.46 -22.14 -4.48
N GLY A 369 22.27 -22.67 -4.19
CA GLY A 369 21.78 -22.92 -2.83
C GLY A 369 20.92 -21.80 -2.23
N PHE A 370 20.54 -20.80 -3.03
CA PHE A 370 19.66 -19.71 -2.65
C PHE A 370 18.53 -19.51 -3.67
N THR A 371 17.42 -18.91 -3.25
CA THR A 371 16.25 -18.62 -4.11
C THR A 371 15.59 -17.29 -3.74
N LEU A 372 14.90 -16.66 -4.70
CA LEU A 372 14.15 -15.41 -4.46
C LEU A 372 12.94 -15.68 -3.57
N PHE A 373 12.75 -14.83 -2.57
CA PHE A 373 11.53 -14.84 -1.78
C PHE A 373 10.39 -14.20 -2.60
N PRO A 374 9.24 -14.89 -2.79
CA PRO A 374 8.15 -14.36 -3.59
C PRO A 374 7.41 -13.23 -2.87
N GLY A 375 7.25 -12.07 -3.51
CA GLY A 375 6.27 -11.05 -3.11
C GLY A 375 6.78 -9.64 -2.78
N GLU A 376 8.09 -9.39 -2.84
CA GLU A 376 8.65 -8.07 -2.51
C GLU A 376 9.68 -7.65 -3.55
N THR A 377 9.22 -7.30 -4.74
CA THR A 377 10.07 -6.65 -5.74
C THR A 377 9.54 -5.24 -5.94
N GLN A 378 10.16 -4.29 -5.26
CA GLN A 378 9.92 -2.88 -5.55
C GLN A 378 10.71 -2.53 -6.81
N ILE A 379 10.02 -1.88 -7.75
CA ILE A 379 10.57 -1.47 -9.03
C ILE A 379 10.36 0.03 -9.12
N GLU A 380 11.43 0.79 -8.89
CA GLU A 380 11.41 2.23 -9.06
C GLU A 380 12.12 2.59 -10.37
N PRO A 381 11.44 3.25 -11.34
CA PRO A 381 12.09 3.73 -12.54
C PRO A 381 12.91 4.99 -12.24
N LEU A 382 14.22 4.84 -12.19
CA LEU A 382 15.18 5.93 -12.04
C LEU A 382 15.53 6.53 -13.41
N ASP A 383 15.58 7.87 -13.45
CA ASP A 383 15.96 8.69 -14.62
C ASP A 383 15.33 8.23 -15.95
N PRO A 384 14.00 8.15 -16.07
CA PRO A 384 13.37 7.67 -17.28
C PRO A 384 13.54 8.68 -18.43
N VAL A 385 14.00 8.18 -19.58
CA VAL A 385 14.28 8.96 -20.78
C VAL A 385 13.52 8.37 -21.96
N LEU A 386 12.61 9.16 -22.53
CA LEU A 386 11.90 8.83 -23.76
C LEU A 386 12.64 9.38 -24.99
N LYS A 387 13.06 8.50 -25.91
CA LYS A 387 13.70 8.84 -27.19
C LYS A 387 13.09 8.03 -28.34
N GLY A 388 12.33 8.69 -29.20
CA GLY A 388 11.68 8.03 -30.34
C GLY A 388 10.66 6.99 -29.85
N SER A 389 10.80 5.74 -30.31
CA SER A 389 9.99 4.59 -29.89
C SER A 389 10.55 3.85 -28.66
N LYS A 390 11.56 4.39 -27.97
CA LYS A 390 12.19 3.73 -26.82
C LYS A 390 12.12 4.58 -25.55
N LEU A 391 11.71 3.96 -24.45
CA LEU A 391 11.76 4.49 -23.10
C LEU A 391 12.84 3.71 -22.32
N THR A 392 13.89 4.40 -21.88
CA THR A 392 14.99 3.80 -21.13
C THR A 392 14.99 4.31 -19.69
N PHE A 393 15.14 3.41 -18.72
CA PHE A 393 15.28 3.77 -17.30
C PHE A 393 16.11 2.72 -16.56
N GLN A 394 16.60 3.06 -15.37
CA GLN A 394 17.18 2.07 -14.46
C GLN A 394 16.07 1.60 -13.51
N ALA A 395 15.79 0.30 -13.49
CA ALA A 395 14.92 -0.29 -12.48
C ALA A 395 15.76 -0.57 -11.24
N GLU A 396 15.55 0.18 -10.15
CA GLU A 396 16.07 -0.23 -8.85
C GLU A 396 15.22 -1.38 -8.34
N VAL A 397 15.86 -2.54 -8.21
CA VAL A 397 15.23 -3.77 -7.78
C VAL A 397 15.76 -4.13 -6.41
N SER A 398 14.87 -4.07 -5.41
CA SER A 398 15.12 -4.62 -4.07
C SER A 398 14.39 -5.94 -3.95
N ALA A 399 15.13 -7.02 -3.67
CA ALA A 399 14.58 -8.35 -3.48
C ALA A 399 15.24 -9.04 -2.28
N GLN A 400 14.49 -9.93 -1.62
CA GLN A 400 15.01 -10.76 -0.54
C GLN A 400 15.39 -12.14 -1.07
N VAL A 401 16.59 -12.59 -0.73
CA VAL A 401 17.09 -13.93 -1.08
C VAL A 401 17.10 -14.79 0.17
N ILE A 402 16.57 -16.02 0.06
CA ILE A 402 16.56 -17.01 1.14
C ILE A 402 17.34 -18.26 0.72
N PRO A 403 17.90 -19.03 1.69
CA PRO A 403 18.46 -20.35 1.40
C PRO A 403 17.45 -21.25 0.70
N GLU A 404 17.92 -22.09 -0.21
CA GLU A 404 17.07 -23.04 -0.94
C GLU A 404 16.62 -24.16 0.00
N ILE A 405 15.33 -24.15 0.36
CA ILE A 405 14.73 -25.12 1.26
C ILE A 405 13.88 -26.14 0.49
N ASP A 406 14.31 -27.40 0.50
CA ASP A 406 13.53 -28.52 -0.04
C ASP A 406 12.37 -28.87 0.91
N LYS A 407 11.20 -28.31 0.60
CA LYS A 407 9.96 -28.54 1.37
C LYS A 407 9.55 -30.01 1.38
N GLU A 408 9.78 -30.77 0.31
CA GLU A 408 9.37 -32.16 0.22
C GLU A 408 10.26 -33.05 1.09
N LYS A 409 11.56 -32.78 1.11
CA LYS A 409 12.49 -33.44 2.03
C LYS A 409 12.14 -33.17 3.49
N ILE A 410 11.83 -31.92 3.84
CA ILE A 410 11.39 -31.56 5.21
C ILE A 410 10.10 -32.29 5.58
N LYS A 411 9.10 -32.35 4.69
CA LYS A 411 7.85 -33.11 4.94
C LYS A 411 8.13 -34.59 5.17
N SER A 412 8.99 -35.19 4.35
CA SER A 412 9.37 -36.60 4.47
C SER A 412 10.08 -36.87 5.79
N ASP A 413 11.04 -36.02 6.15
CA ASP A 413 11.84 -36.18 7.38
C ASP A 413 10.99 -35.95 8.63
N LEU A 414 10.00 -35.06 8.58
CA LEU A 414 9.05 -34.84 9.68
C LEU A 414 7.99 -35.93 9.82
N ALA A 415 7.68 -36.67 8.75
CA ALA A 415 6.56 -37.60 8.72
C ALA A 415 6.67 -38.68 9.82
N GLY A 416 5.64 -38.77 10.68
CA GLY A 416 5.57 -39.76 11.74
C GLY A 416 6.48 -39.51 12.96
N ARG A 417 7.25 -38.41 12.98
CA ARG A 417 8.04 -38.00 14.16
C ARG A 417 7.15 -37.63 15.34
N ASN A 418 7.67 -37.82 16.55
CA ASN A 418 7.02 -37.31 17.76
C ASN A 418 7.31 -35.81 17.91
N SER A 419 6.52 -35.09 18.72
CA SER A 419 6.65 -33.63 18.88
C SER A 419 8.08 -33.18 19.22
N GLY A 420 8.75 -33.82 20.17
CA GLY A 420 10.13 -33.44 20.58
C GLY A 420 11.15 -33.68 19.47
N SER A 421 11.16 -34.88 18.88
CA SER A 421 12.05 -35.23 17.76
C SER A 421 11.82 -34.42 16.48
N ALA A 422 10.61 -33.87 16.31
CA ALA A 422 10.29 -32.96 15.23
C ALA A 422 10.87 -31.56 15.52
N GLN A 423 10.74 -31.07 16.75
CA GLN A 423 11.35 -29.81 17.18
C GLN A 423 12.88 -29.86 17.13
N ASP A 424 13.50 -30.97 17.57
CA ASP A 424 14.96 -31.16 17.50
C ASP A 424 15.46 -31.16 16.05
N TYR A 425 14.72 -31.79 15.14
CA TYR A 425 15.04 -31.77 13.71
C TYR A 425 14.93 -30.36 13.13
N LEU A 426 13.84 -29.65 13.41
CA LEU A 426 13.64 -28.28 12.93
C LEU A 426 14.71 -27.32 13.47
N GLY A 427 15.11 -27.48 14.73
CA GLY A 427 16.20 -26.71 15.33
C GLY A 427 17.61 -27.10 14.85
N SER A 428 17.76 -28.24 14.18
CA SER A 428 19.03 -28.65 13.56
C SER A 428 19.26 -28.05 12.17
N LEU A 429 18.23 -27.40 11.59
CA LEU A 429 18.34 -26.69 10.33
C LEU A 429 19.08 -25.37 10.55
N GLY A 430 20.36 -25.31 10.18
CA GLY A 430 21.21 -24.14 10.41
C GLY A 430 20.75 -22.86 9.71
N ASP A 431 19.93 -22.99 8.66
CA ASP A 431 19.41 -21.88 7.86
C ASP A 431 18.08 -21.32 8.40
N VAL A 432 17.54 -21.88 9.49
CA VAL A 432 16.25 -21.50 10.09
C VAL A 432 16.49 -20.75 11.41
N THR A 433 16.00 -19.51 11.51
CA THR A 433 16.14 -18.70 12.73
C THR A 433 15.10 -19.02 13.79
N ALA A 434 13.87 -19.29 13.36
CA ALA A 434 12.78 -19.71 14.24
C ALA A 434 11.85 -20.69 13.54
N PHE A 435 11.17 -21.53 14.32
CA PHE A 435 10.17 -22.43 13.78
C PHE A 435 8.95 -22.51 14.70
N GLU A 436 7.78 -22.65 14.10
CA GLU A 436 6.52 -22.90 14.79
C GLU A 436 5.92 -24.20 14.28
N LEU A 437 5.63 -25.14 15.19
CA LEU A 437 5.02 -26.42 14.89
C LEU A 437 3.62 -26.49 15.50
N VAL A 438 2.59 -26.41 14.65
CA VAL A 438 1.19 -26.52 15.05
C VAL A 438 0.66 -27.90 14.65
N LEU A 439 0.27 -28.69 15.65
CA LEU A 439 -0.29 -30.03 15.46
C LEU A 439 -1.78 -30.05 15.82
N TRP A 440 -2.60 -30.58 14.93
CA TRP A 440 -4.03 -30.78 15.16
C TRP A 440 -4.40 -32.26 14.98
N PRO A 441 -5.16 -32.90 15.89
CA PRO A 441 -5.75 -32.36 17.12
C PRO A 441 -4.74 -32.17 18.27
N ASN A 442 -5.07 -31.29 19.22
CA ASN A 442 -4.23 -30.99 20.39
C ASN A 442 -4.29 -32.11 21.44
N LEU A 443 -3.55 -33.20 21.19
CA LEU A 443 -3.43 -34.36 22.08
C LEU A 443 -2.43 -34.11 23.21
N PRO A 444 -2.38 -34.94 24.28
CA PRO A 444 -1.28 -34.90 25.25
C PRO A 444 0.08 -35.14 24.58
N GLU A 445 1.16 -34.52 25.09
CA GLU A 445 2.48 -34.52 24.45
C GLU A 445 3.02 -35.90 24.06
N SER A 446 2.75 -36.93 24.88
CA SER A 446 3.14 -38.32 24.61
C SER A 446 2.46 -38.95 23.39
N LEU A 447 1.31 -38.42 22.98
CA LEU A 447 0.50 -38.88 21.84
C LEU A 447 0.55 -37.92 20.65
N ARG A 448 1.17 -36.73 20.79
CA ARG A 448 1.36 -35.78 19.69
C ARG A 448 2.40 -36.32 18.71
N ARG A 449 1.96 -36.56 17.47
CA ARG A 449 2.81 -37.03 16.38
C ARG A 449 2.48 -36.25 15.11
N VAL A 450 3.52 -36.01 14.33
CA VAL A 450 3.39 -35.49 12.97
C VAL A 450 2.67 -36.54 12.11
N PRO A 451 1.74 -36.15 11.22
CA PRO A 451 1.08 -37.08 10.31
C PRO A 451 2.11 -37.88 9.50
N ARG A 452 1.84 -39.16 9.27
CA ARG A 452 2.67 -39.97 8.36
C ARG A 452 2.46 -39.62 6.88
N ASN A 453 1.29 -39.06 6.56
CA ASN A 453 0.96 -38.63 5.21
C ASN A 453 1.51 -37.21 4.99
N THR A 454 2.49 -37.07 4.10
CA THR A 454 3.14 -35.79 3.76
C THR A 454 2.16 -34.76 3.20
N ASN A 455 1.07 -35.18 2.57
CA ASN A 455 0.00 -34.29 2.08
C ASN A 455 -0.77 -33.57 3.21
N ARG A 456 -0.57 -33.98 4.46
CA ARG A 456 -1.17 -33.34 5.66
C ARG A 456 -0.15 -32.54 6.47
N ILE A 457 1.03 -32.32 5.90
CA ILE A 457 2.09 -31.48 6.44
C ILE A 457 2.20 -30.25 5.52
N THR A 458 1.80 -29.09 6.05
CA THR A 458 1.97 -27.81 5.36
C THR A 458 3.24 -27.16 5.86
N VAL A 459 4.15 -26.79 4.96
CA VAL A 459 5.38 -26.05 5.28
C VAL A 459 5.26 -24.66 4.66
N THR A 460 5.19 -23.66 5.52
CA THR A 460 5.11 -22.24 5.16
C THR A 460 6.43 -21.58 5.51
N LEU A 461 7.01 -20.83 4.57
CA LEU A 461 8.21 -20.04 4.81
C LEU A 461 7.79 -18.61 5.12
N LYS A 462 8.42 -18.02 6.12
CA LYS A 462 8.32 -16.60 6.45
C LYS A 462 9.72 -16.02 6.57
N THR A 463 9.85 -14.74 6.26
CA THR A 463 11.05 -13.97 6.55
C THR A 463 10.84 -13.22 7.88
N GLU A 464 11.94 -12.94 8.57
CA GLU A 464 11.94 -12.00 9.70
C GLU A 464 11.77 -10.58 9.14
N GLU A 465 10.85 -9.79 9.70
CA GLU A 465 10.64 -8.37 9.33
C GLU A 465 11.81 -7.48 9.75
#